data_AF-A0A7J5ZAN6-F1
#
_entry.id   AF-A0A7J5ZAN6-F1
#
_cell.length_a   1.000
_cell.length_b   1.000
_cell.length_c   1.000
_cell.angle_alpha   90.00
_cell.angle_beta   90.00
_cell.angle_gamma   90.00
#
_symmetry.space_group_name_H-M   'P 1'
#
loop_
_entity.id
_entity.type
_entity.pdbx_description
1 polymer ?
#
loop_
_entity_poly.entity_id
_entity_poly.type
_entity_poly.pdbx_seq_one_letter_code
_entity_poly.pdbx_strand_id
1 'polypeptide(L)'
;MVENRGQNRNSHIAGRSFHNQRYLKLQIERLWRDVYVGVLDLFYTMFFNLEREGLLNPDCEVHLYALHWCFVPHIQKQLQFFQRSWNCHQLRTEGNRSPLQLWTRHEREAQQEPIQV
;
A
#
# COMPACT_ATOMS: atom_id res chain seq x y z
N MET A 1 10.47 22.06 26.00
CA MET A 1 9.85 20.70 26.04
C MET A 1 10.67 19.69 26.85
N VAL A 2 12.00 19.78 26.91
CA VAL A 2 12.82 18.96 27.84
C VAL A 2 12.75 19.50 29.28
N GLU A 3 12.58 20.80 29.43
CA GLU A 3 12.59 21.49 30.74
C GLU A 3 11.38 21.17 31.62
N ASN A 4 10.25 20.72 31.04
CA ASN A 4 9.01 20.45 31.79
C ASN A 4 8.68 18.95 31.98
N ARG A 5 9.41 18.01 31.35
CA ARG A 5 8.92 16.62 31.22
C ARG A 5 9.96 15.51 31.48
N GLY A 6 11.16 15.85 31.94
CA GLY A 6 12.19 14.89 32.37
C GLY A 6 12.97 14.25 31.22
N GLN A 7 14.26 14.00 31.45
CA GLN A 7 15.12 13.27 30.54
C GLN A 7 14.89 11.76 30.70
N ASN A 8 15.11 10.97 29.63
CA ASN A 8 14.93 9.52 29.57
C ASN A 8 13.48 9.01 29.31
N ARG A 9 12.82 9.58 28.31
CA ARG A 9 11.85 8.82 27.53
C ARG A 9 12.45 8.57 26.15
N ASN A 10 12.58 7.31 25.77
CA ASN A 10 12.89 6.80 24.44
C ASN A 10 11.88 7.24 23.34
N SER A 11 11.29 8.43 23.46
CA SER A 11 10.27 9.00 22.58
C SER A 11 10.84 9.85 21.46
N HIS A 12 12.17 9.90 21.30
CA HIS A 12 12.81 10.69 20.26
C HIS A 12 13.46 9.78 19.21
N ILE A 13 12.64 9.26 18.29
CA ILE A 13 13.13 8.72 17.03
C ILE A 13 13.52 9.92 16.16
N ALA A 14 14.72 10.47 16.37
CA ALA A 14 15.32 11.41 15.43
C ALA A 14 16.26 10.68 14.47
N GLY A 15 15.66 9.87 13.60
CA GLY A 15 16.18 9.68 12.26
C GLY A 15 15.66 10.80 11.37
N ARG A 16 16.42 11.21 10.33
CA ARG A 16 16.08 12.27 9.37
C ARG A 16 14.66 12.10 8.79
N SER A 17 13.65 12.67 9.45
CA SER A 17 12.22 12.44 9.16
C SER A 17 11.82 12.89 7.76
N PHE A 18 12.52 13.87 7.19
CA PHE A 18 12.30 14.34 5.83
C PHE A 18 12.59 13.28 4.75
N HIS A 19 13.58 12.41 4.95
CA HIS A 19 13.88 11.32 4.01
C HIS A 19 12.89 10.18 4.15
N ASN A 20 12.55 9.79 5.38
CA ASN A 20 11.60 8.72 5.64
C ASN A 20 10.18 9.09 5.13
N GLN A 21 9.78 10.35 5.28
CA GLN A 21 8.48 10.85 4.84
C GLN A 21 8.37 11.01 3.32
N ARG A 22 9.43 11.47 2.64
CA ARG A 22 9.46 11.56 1.17
C ARG A 22 9.51 10.17 0.53
N TYR A 23 10.26 9.25 1.12
CA TYR A 23 10.36 7.86 0.66
C TYR A 23 9.07 7.09 0.93
N LEU A 24 8.46 7.24 2.10
CA LEU A 24 7.15 6.65 2.42
C LEU A 24 6.05 7.17 1.49
N LYS A 25 6.00 8.50 1.25
CA LYS A 25 5.03 9.11 0.34
C LYS A 25 5.19 8.60 -1.09
N LEU A 26 6.41 8.60 -1.62
CA LEU A 26 6.69 8.10 -2.98
C LEU A 26 6.39 6.60 -3.12
N GLN A 27 6.61 5.80 -2.06
CA GLN A 27 6.25 4.39 -2.07
C GLN A 27 4.73 4.16 -2.08
N ILE A 28 3.97 4.92 -1.28
CA ILE A 28 2.51 4.85 -1.28
C ILE A 28 1.98 5.23 -2.66
N GLU A 29 2.47 6.31 -3.26
CA GLU A 29 2.07 6.77 -4.60
C GLU A 29 2.39 5.74 -5.70
N ARG A 30 3.58 5.11 -5.66
CA ARG A 30 3.95 4.04 -6.59
C ARG A 30 3.06 2.81 -6.40
N LEU A 31 2.87 2.37 -5.16
CA LEU A 31 2.00 1.24 -4.85
C LEU A 31 0.58 1.45 -5.37
N TRP A 32 0.01 2.65 -5.20
CA TRP A 32 -1.32 2.97 -5.75
C TRP A 32 -1.36 2.87 -7.26
N ARG A 33 -0.32 3.34 -7.96
CA ARG A 33 -0.20 3.18 -9.42
C ARG A 33 -0.12 1.72 -9.81
N ASP A 34 0.67 0.92 -9.10
CA ASP A 34 0.88 -0.49 -9.40
C ASP A 34 -0.37 -1.33 -9.12
N VAL A 35 -1.13 -1.01 -8.07
CA VAL A 35 -2.45 -1.61 -7.79
C VAL A 35 -3.45 -1.24 -8.88
N TYR A 36 -3.46 0.03 -9.31
CA TYR A 36 -4.37 0.46 -10.37
C TYR A 36 -4.08 -0.28 -11.67
N VAL A 37 -2.84 -0.23 -12.15
CA VAL A 37 -2.42 -0.88 -13.41
C VAL A 37 -2.53 -2.40 -13.32
N GLY A 38 -2.17 -2.99 -12.17
CA GLY A 38 -2.11 -4.44 -12.01
C GLY A 38 -3.45 -5.11 -11.73
N VAL A 39 -4.44 -4.38 -11.20
CA VAL A 39 -5.72 -4.97 -10.75
C VAL A 39 -6.91 -4.16 -11.24
N LEU A 40 -6.95 -2.86 -10.94
CA LEU A 40 -8.19 -2.07 -11.10
C LEU A 40 -8.49 -1.67 -12.54
N ASP A 41 -7.47 -1.51 -13.39
CA ASP A 41 -7.63 -1.09 -14.79
C ASP A 41 -8.56 -2.02 -15.60
N LEU A 42 -8.47 -3.33 -15.34
CA LEU A 42 -9.35 -4.33 -15.94
C LEU A 42 -10.82 -4.10 -15.55
N PHE A 43 -11.08 -3.93 -14.25
CA PHE A 43 -12.44 -3.71 -13.74
C PHE A 43 -12.99 -2.37 -14.20
N TYR A 44 -12.16 -1.33 -14.22
CA TYR A 44 -12.52 -0.01 -14.74
C TYR A 44 -12.98 -0.10 -16.20
N THR A 45 -12.18 -0.74 -17.06
CA THR A 45 -12.52 -0.92 -18.47
C THR A 45 -13.78 -1.76 -18.65
N MET A 46 -13.93 -2.83 -17.85
CA MET A 46 -15.12 -3.68 -17.89
C MET A 46 -16.39 -2.90 -17.51
N PHE A 47 -16.38 -2.15 -16.41
CA PHE A 47 -17.54 -1.38 -15.96
C PHE A 47 -17.88 -0.25 -16.92
N PHE A 48 -16.85 0.43 -17.46
CA PHE A 48 -17.04 1.45 -18.48
C PHE A 48 -17.71 0.90 -19.74
N ASN A 49 -17.33 -0.30 -20.19
CA ASN A 49 -17.98 -0.94 -21.33
C ASN A 49 -19.43 -1.37 -21.00
N LEU A 50 -19.68 -1.89 -19.79
CA LEU A 50 -21.04 -2.24 -19.36
C LEU A 50 -21.97 -1.01 -19.32
N GLU A 51 -21.45 0.14 -18.88
CA GLU A 51 -22.19 1.40 -18.91
C GLU A 51 -22.44 1.86 -20.35
N ARG A 52 -21.41 1.82 -21.21
CA ARG A 52 -21.53 2.22 -22.62
C ARG A 52 -22.51 1.36 -23.42
N GLU A 53 -22.61 0.08 -23.09
CA GLU A 53 -23.55 -0.87 -23.71
C GLU A 53 -24.96 -0.80 -23.09
N GLY A 54 -25.17 0.02 -22.05
CA GLY A 54 -26.46 0.17 -21.38
C GLY A 54 -26.82 -1.00 -20.45
N LEU A 55 -25.88 -1.90 -20.16
CA LEU A 55 -26.06 -3.04 -19.25
C LEU A 55 -25.92 -2.63 -17.78
N LEU A 56 -25.16 -1.57 -17.50
CA LEU A 56 -25.00 -0.98 -16.19
C LEU A 56 -25.56 0.45 -16.21
N ASN A 57 -26.43 0.78 -15.26
CA ASN A 57 -26.94 2.14 -15.10
C ASN A 57 -26.45 2.67 -13.74
N PRO A 58 -25.59 3.70 -13.70
CA PRO A 58 -25.06 4.24 -12.45
C PRO A 58 -26.12 4.96 -11.60
N ASP A 59 -27.23 5.40 -12.20
CA ASP A 59 -28.36 6.01 -11.47
C ASP A 59 -29.32 4.96 -10.88
N CYS A 60 -29.12 3.68 -11.19
CA CYS A 60 -29.96 2.59 -10.71
C CYS A 60 -29.29 1.88 -9.52
N GLU A 61 -29.83 2.07 -8.32
CA GLU A 61 -29.31 1.47 -7.09
C GLU A 61 -29.27 -0.07 -7.15
N VAL A 62 -30.23 -0.71 -7.82
CA VAL A 62 -30.26 -2.17 -7.99
C VAL A 62 -29.08 -2.65 -8.83
N HIS A 63 -28.73 -1.92 -9.89
CA HIS A 63 -27.61 -2.26 -10.75
C HIS A 63 -26.28 -2.08 -9.99
N LEU A 64 -26.14 -1.00 -9.21
CA LEU A 64 -24.98 -0.78 -8.34
C LEU A 64 -24.84 -1.87 -7.28
N TYR A 65 -25.94 -2.29 -6.64
CA TYR A 65 -25.92 -3.35 -5.65
C TYR A 65 -25.52 -4.70 -6.28
N ALA A 66 -26.09 -5.06 -7.43
CA ALA A 66 -25.73 -6.26 -8.16
C ALA A 66 -24.26 -6.24 -8.60
N LEU A 67 -23.77 -5.10 -9.07
CA LEU A 67 -22.36 -4.91 -9.43
C LEU A 67 -21.46 -5.15 -8.22
N HIS A 68 -21.73 -4.50 -7.08
CA HIS A 68 -20.95 -4.69 -5.86
C HIS A 68 -20.98 -6.14 -5.38
N TRP A 69 -22.16 -6.75 -5.33
CA TRP A 69 -22.31 -8.13 -4.89
C TRP A 69 -21.47 -9.11 -5.72
N CYS A 70 -21.48 -8.94 -7.04
CA CYS A 70 -20.74 -9.81 -7.95
C CYS A 70 -19.23 -9.53 -7.95
N PHE A 71 -18.82 -8.26 -8.01
CA PHE A 71 -17.44 -7.89 -8.32
C PHE A 71 -16.57 -7.57 -7.10
N VAL A 72 -17.13 -7.13 -5.96
CA VAL A 72 -16.35 -6.91 -4.73
C VAL A 72 -15.55 -8.15 -4.31
N PRO A 73 -16.11 -9.37 -4.22
CA PRO A 73 -15.32 -10.55 -3.85
C PRO A 73 -14.23 -10.87 -4.89
N HIS A 74 -14.47 -10.58 -6.17
CA HIS A 74 -13.50 -10.80 -7.24
C HIS A 74 -12.33 -9.80 -7.16
N ILE A 75 -12.63 -8.52 -6.99
CA ILE A 75 -11.63 -7.46 -6.78
C ILE A 75 -10.80 -7.80 -5.55
N GLN A 76 -11.44 -8.18 -4.44
CA GLN A 76 -10.73 -8.54 -3.20
C GLN A 76 -9.77 -9.72 -3.40
N LYS A 77 -10.17 -10.75 -4.15
CA LYS A 77 -9.32 -11.90 -4.48
C LYS A 77 -8.10 -11.49 -5.34
N GLN A 78 -8.32 -10.65 -6.35
CA GLN A 78 -7.23 -10.14 -7.20
C GLN A 78 -6.26 -9.25 -6.40
N LEU A 79 -6.76 -8.40 -5.52
CA LEU A 79 -5.94 -7.59 -4.61
C LEU A 79 -5.09 -8.46 -3.68
N GLN A 80 -5.64 -9.55 -3.14
CA GLN A 80 -4.87 -10.49 -2.31
C GLN A 80 -3.76 -11.17 -3.11
N PHE A 81 -4.03 -11.56 -4.35
CA PHE A 81 -3.03 -12.14 -5.24
C PHE A 81 -1.93 -11.14 -5.59
N PHE A 82 -2.32 -9.91 -5.92
CA PHE A 82 -1.39 -8.80 -6.16
C PHE A 82 -0.53 -8.55 -4.93
N GLN A 83 -1.11 -8.44 -3.74
CA GLN A 83 -0.37 -8.21 -2.50
C GLN A 83 0.71 -9.27 -2.25
N ARG A 84 0.38 -10.56 -2.45
CA ARG A 84 1.35 -11.65 -2.28
C ARG A 84 2.50 -11.54 -3.29
N SER A 85 2.18 -11.28 -4.55
CA SER A 85 3.17 -11.11 -5.61
C SER A 85 4.04 -9.88 -5.38
N TRP A 86 3.42 -8.77 -4.99
CA TRP A 86 4.07 -7.49 -4.69
C TRP A 86 4.96 -7.57 -3.45
N ASN A 87 4.62 -8.34 -2.42
CA ASN A 87 5.52 -8.48 -1.27
C ASN A 87 6.83 -9.22 -1.61
N CYS A 88 6.80 -10.05 -2.67
CA CYS A 88 7.92 -10.88 -3.10
C CYS A 88 8.70 -10.30 -4.29
N HIS A 89 8.18 -9.29 -5.00
CA HIS A 89 8.87 -8.72 -6.17
C HIS A 89 10.13 -7.96 -5.77
N GLN A 90 11.14 -7.96 -6.64
CA GLN A 90 12.41 -7.28 -6.37
C GLN A 90 12.34 -5.81 -6.77
N LEU A 91 12.72 -4.92 -5.87
CA LEU A 91 12.83 -3.49 -6.15
C LEU A 91 14.23 -3.18 -6.72
N ARG A 92 14.30 -2.79 -7.99
CA ARG A 92 15.56 -2.42 -8.66
C ARG A 92 16.31 -1.28 -7.95
N THR A 93 15.59 -0.33 -7.37
CA THR A 93 16.17 0.81 -6.67
C THR A 93 16.78 0.46 -5.31
N GLU A 94 16.45 -0.70 -4.76
CA GLU A 94 16.88 -1.16 -3.42
C GLU A 94 17.82 -2.38 -3.51
N GLY A 95 18.61 -2.44 -4.57
CA GLY A 95 19.56 -3.54 -4.78
C GLY A 95 18.89 -4.90 -5.00
N ASN A 96 17.76 -4.92 -5.71
CA ASN A 96 16.96 -6.12 -6.02
C ASN A 96 16.39 -6.84 -4.79
N ARG A 97 16.20 -6.14 -3.67
CA ARG A 97 15.55 -6.69 -2.48
C ARG A 97 14.04 -6.56 -2.60
N SER A 98 13.31 -7.55 -2.08
CA SER A 98 11.86 -7.46 -2.02
C SER A 98 11.38 -6.60 -0.84
N PRO A 99 10.17 -6.03 -0.91
CA PRO A 99 9.58 -5.31 0.23
C PRO A 99 9.62 -6.12 1.53
N LEU A 100 9.35 -7.43 1.46
CA LEU A 100 9.43 -8.31 2.63
C LEU A 100 10.85 -8.44 3.20
N GLN A 101 11.86 -8.50 2.32
CA GLN A 101 13.27 -8.54 2.74
C GLN A 101 13.72 -7.23 3.37
N LEU A 102 13.26 -6.09 2.85
CA LEU A 102 13.52 -4.77 3.43
C LEU A 102 12.87 -4.66 4.81
N TRP A 103 11.60 -5.07 4.95
CA TRP A 103 10.89 -5.08 6.22
C TRP A 103 11.62 -5.90 7.29
N THR A 104 11.95 -7.15 6.96
CA THR A 104 12.66 -8.06 7.87
C THR A 104 14.02 -7.52 8.29
N ARG A 105 14.72 -6.82 7.39
CA ARG A 105 16.00 -6.17 7.69
C ARG A 105 15.81 -5.02 8.68
N HIS A 106 14.84 -4.14 8.44
CA HIS A 106 14.55 -3.02 9.33
C HIS A 106 14.14 -3.48 10.73
N GLU A 107 13.36 -4.56 10.85
CA GLU A 107 13.03 -5.15 12.16
C GLU A 107 14.26 -5.66 12.91
N ARG A 108 15.21 -6.31 12.21
CA ARG A 108 16.47 -6.77 12.83
C ARG A 108 17.37 -5.62 13.24
N GLU A 109 17.47 -4.58 12.41
CA GLU A 109 18.24 -3.37 12.72
C GLU A 109 17.64 -2.65 13.95
N ALA A 110 16.32 -2.55 14.04
CA ALA A 110 15.63 -2.00 15.21
C ALA A 110 15.83 -2.83 16.50
N GLN A 111 16.06 -4.13 16.38
CA GLN A 111 16.38 -5.01 17.52
C GLN A 111 17.87 -4.95 17.92
N GLN A 112 18.74 -4.48 17.04
CA GLN A 112 20.20 -4.45 17.23
C GLN A 112 20.73 -3.08 17.71
N GLU A 113 19.94 -2.00 17.64
CA GLU A 113 20.34 -0.73 18.26
C GLU A 113 20.41 -0.92 19.79
N PRO A 114 21.61 -0.90 20.41
CA PRO A 114 21.68 -0.90 21.85
C PRO A 114 21.01 0.37 22.34
N ILE A 115 20.14 0.23 23.34
CA ILE A 115 19.57 1.36 24.09
C ILE A 115 20.75 2.24 24.51
N GLN A 116 20.96 3.36 23.81
CA GLN A 116 21.93 4.36 24.25
C GLN A 116 21.31 5.06 25.45
N VAL A 117 21.73 4.61 26.64
CA VAL A 117 21.45 5.22 27.93
C VAL A 117 22.22 6.53 28.06
#